data_AF-A0AA51L7X2-F1
#
_entry.id   AF-A0AA51L7X2-F1
#
_cell.length_a   1.000
_cell.length_b   1.000
_cell.length_c   1.000
_cell.angle_alpha   90.00
_cell.angle_beta   90.00
_cell.angle_gamma   90.00
#
_symmetry.space_group_name_H-M   'P 1'
#
loop_
_entity.id
_entity.type
_entity.pdbx_description
1 polymer ?
#
loop_
_entity_poly.entity_id
_entity_poly.type
_entity_poly.pdbx_seq_one_letter_code
_entity_poly.pdbx_strand_id
1 'polypeptide(L)'
;MILLFCILLFLLIFSKRLLGKNGCSSTGDGAIIMAAGIMLIGALKKFPFLAKVIGPYLVLVLLLLVLWLSSDYILDFLNGSFYIRHLQHPINSFSVGTWVAALSVTALSIITWLPAVKPLARFLFTLNCFLGVAYLSLLFRNYSYVFQKPGIIRKANGVVLLGCVASQSIVIAGNNLWVKFPSLVSLCLIILGILLYIGGILIIAGRYQYEKQEKILKNWPNTNTIIHGAISITAWQQPPAFRLILISLHPFGSSHLSYWFVLR
;
A
#
# COMPACT_ATOMS: atom_id res chain seq x y z
N MET A 1 -15.50 -23.19 -6.83
CA MET A 1 -14.55 -22.20 -6.28
C MET A 1 -13.48 -22.85 -5.40
N ILE A 2 -13.83 -23.64 -4.37
CA ILE A 2 -12.85 -24.31 -3.49
C ILE A 2 -11.89 -25.21 -4.29
N LEU A 3 -12.41 -26.07 -5.17
CA LEU A 3 -11.59 -26.92 -6.03
C LEU A 3 -10.61 -26.10 -6.90
N LEU A 4 -11.08 -25.01 -7.51
CA LEU A 4 -10.23 -24.11 -8.29
C LEU A 4 -9.13 -23.48 -7.42
N PHE A 5 -9.46 -23.03 -6.21
CA PHE A 5 -8.47 -22.50 -5.28
C PHE A 5 -7.42 -23.57 -4.91
N CYS A 6 -7.84 -24.82 -4.64
CA CYS A 6 -6.93 -25.93 -4.37
C CYS A 6 -6.03 -26.24 -5.57
N ILE A 7 -6.56 -26.24 -6.80
CA ILE A 7 -5.78 -26.44 -8.03
C ILE A 7 -4.76 -25.32 -8.20
N LEU A 8 -5.17 -24.06 -8.05
CA LEU A 8 -4.28 -22.92 -8.17
C LEU A 8 -3.20 -22.92 -7.07
N LEU A 9 -3.57 -23.28 -5.83
CA LEU A 9 -2.62 -23.42 -4.72
C LEU A 9 -1.62 -24.54 -4.98
N PHE A 10 -2.06 -25.68 -5.52
CA PHE A 10 -1.18 -26.77 -5.91
C PHE A 10 -0.19 -26.34 -6.99
N LEU A 11 -0.68 -25.70 -8.06
CA LEU A 11 0.16 -25.15 -9.13
C LEU A 11 1.16 -24.14 -8.60
N LEU A 12 0.77 -23.33 -7.62
CA LEU A 12 1.61 -22.36 -6.95
C LEU A 12 2.73 -23.03 -6.16
N ILE A 13 2.40 -24.01 -5.32
CA ILE A 13 3.41 -24.76 -4.55
C ILE A 13 4.37 -25.47 -5.51
N PHE A 14 3.83 -26.05 -6.59
CA PHE A 14 4.61 -26.76 -7.60
C PHE A 14 5.57 -25.82 -8.36
N SER A 15 5.09 -24.68 -8.86
CA SER A 15 5.93 -23.72 -9.58
C SER A 15 6.99 -23.11 -8.67
N LYS A 16 6.69 -22.87 -7.38
CA LYS A 16 7.69 -22.41 -6.42
C LYS A 16 8.80 -23.43 -6.19
N ARG A 17 8.46 -24.72 -6.14
CA ARG A 17 9.45 -25.80 -6.04
C ARG A 17 10.32 -25.91 -7.29
N LEU A 18 9.73 -25.72 -8.48
CA LEU A 18 10.49 -25.78 -9.75
C LEU A 18 11.42 -24.58 -9.94
N LEU A 19 10.98 -23.38 -9.58
CA LEU A 19 11.76 -22.14 -9.71
C LEU A 19 12.74 -21.91 -8.54
N GLY A 20 12.73 -22.82 -7.56
CA GLY A 20 13.13 -22.61 -6.17
C GLY A 20 14.62 -22.57 -5.84
N LYS A 21 15.45 -21.79 -6.55
CA LYS A 21 16.81 -21.47 -6.04
C LYS A 21 17.23 -20.01 -6.07
N ASN A 22 16.65 -19.13 -6.91
CA ASN A 22 17.24 -17.80 -7.14
C ASN A 22 16.29 -16.60 -6.98
N GLY A 23 14.99 -16.80 -6.78
CA GLY A 23 14.04 -15.70 -6.64
C GLY A 23 13.98 -15.19 -5.20
N CYS A 24 14.60 -14.05 -4.91
CA CYS A 24 14.38 -13.32 -3.65
C CYS A 24 13.45 -12.14 -3.93
N SER A 25 12.28 -12.12 -3.30
CA SER A 25 11.34 -11.00 -3.40
C SER A 25 11.97 -9.70 -2.88
N SER A 26 11.76 -8.60 -3.59
CA SER A 26 12.18 -7.27 -3.15
C SER A 26 11.23 -6.76 -2.07
N THR A 27 11.72 -5.90 -1.15
CA THR A 27 10.91 -5.32 -0.04
C THR A 27 9.63 -4.61 -0.52
N GLY A 28 9.64 -4.09 -1.76
CA GLY A 28 8.53 -3.36 -2.35
C GLY A 28 7.55 -4.21 -3.15
N ASP A 29 7.73 -5.53 -3.26
CA ASP A 29 6.89 -6.39 -4.10
C ASP A 29 5.42 -6.43 -3.64
N GLY A 30 5.15 -6.06 -2.39
CA GLY A 30 3.79 -5.81 -1.90
C GLY A 30 3.03 -4.76 -2.72
N ALA A 31 3.73 -3.88 -3.47
CA ALA A 31 3.12 -2.92 -4.37
C ALA A 31 2.26 -3.56 -5.46
N ILE A 32 2.61 -4.77 -5.92
CA ILE A 32 1.84 -5.51 -6.93
C ILE A 32 0.47 -5.88 -6.36
N ILE A 33 0.44 -6.45 -5.15
CA ILE A 33 -0.78 -6.82 -4.44
C ILE A 33 -1.60 -5.56 -4.11
N MET A 34 -0.94 -4.50 -3.65
CA MET A 34 -1.58 -3.22 -3.36
C MET A 34 -2.29 -2.64 -4.59
N ALA A 35 -1.59 -2.55 -5.74
CA ALA A 35 -2.15 -2.00 -6.97
C ALA A 35 -3.31 -2.85 -7.49
N ALA A 36 -3.15 -4.18 -7.52
CA ALA A 36 -4.21 -5.10 -7.89
C ALA A 36 -5.43 -4.96 -6.98
N GLY A 37 -5.24 -4.94 -5.66
CA GLY A 37 -6.33 -4.77 -4.69
C GLY A 37 -7.09 -3.46 -4.87
N ILE A 38 -6.39 -2.33 -5.08
CA ILE A 38 -7.01 -1.03 -5.37
C ILE A 38 -7.84 -1.09 -6.66
N MET A 39 -7.31 -1.70 -7.71
CA MET A 39 -8.03 -1.89 -8.97
C MET A 39 -9.30 -2.73 -8.78
N LEU A 40 -9.24 -3.81 -7.99
CA LEU A 40 -10.37 -4.68 -7.68
C LEU A 40 -11.49 -3.97 -6.90
N ILE A 41 -11.14 -3.14 -5.92
CA ILE A 41 -12.15 -2.46 -5.09
C ILE A 41 -12.61 -1.12 -5.66
N GLY A 42 -11.85 -0.52 -6.57
CA GLY A 42 -12.15 0.77 -7.19
C GLY A 42 -12.65 0.63 -8.63
N ALA A 43 -11.75 0.25 -9.55
CA ALA A 43 -12.04 0.23 -10.98
C ALA A 43 -13.03 -0.87 -11.37
N LEU A 44 -12.83 -2.11 -10.90
CA LEU A 44 -13.68 -3.24 -11.29
C LEU A 44 -15.14 -3.02 -10.88
N LYS A 45 -15.41 -2.37 -9.73
CA LYS A 45 -16.78 -2.04 -9.29
C LYS A 45 -17.56 -1.17 -10.28
N LYS A 46 -16.88 -0.45 -11.18
CA LYS A 46 -17.52 0.38 -12.22
C LYS A 46 -18.09 -0.45 -13.38
N PHE A 47 -17.73 -1.73 -13.50
CA PHE A 47 -18.21 -2.64 -14.53
C PHE A 47 -19.04 -3.77 -13.91
N PRO A 48 -20.28 -3.51 -13.45
CA PRO A 48 -21.02 -4.41 -12.55
C PRO A 48 -21.21 -5.83 -13.09
N PHE A 49 -21.43 -5.98 -14.40
CA PHE A 49 -21.53 -7.28 -15.05
C PHE A 49 -20.21 -8.07 -14.95
N LEU A 50 -19.12 -7.45 -15.40
CA LEU A 50 -17.79 -8.05 -15.35
C LEU A 50 -17.39 -8.37 -13.91
N ALA A 51 -17.61 -7.42 -13.01
CA ALA A 51 -17.24 -7.49 -11.60
C ALA A 51 -17.88 -8.68 -10.88
N LYS A 52 -19.17 -8.94 -11.12
CA LYS A 52 -19.89 -10.08 -10.55
C LYS A 52 -19.31 -11.41 -11.01
N VAL A 53 -18.84 -11.49 -12.25
CA VAL A 53 -18.31 -12.72 -12.84
C VAL A 53 -16.85 -12.94 -12.42
N ILE A 54 -15.97 -11.96 -12.63
CA ILE A 54 -14.51 -12.16 -12.46
C ILE A 54 -14.00 -11.77 -11.07
N GLY A 55 -14.71 -10.91 -10.34
CA GLY A 55 -14.26 -10.37 -9.04
C GLY A 55 -13.86 -11.46 -8.04
N PRO A 56 -14.70 -12.47 -7.78
CA PRO A 56 -14.37 -13.57 -6.88
C PRO A 56 -13.06 -14.30 -7.27
N TYR A 57 -12.83 -14.52 -8.56
CA TYR A 57 -11.63 -15.21 -9.06
C TYR A 57 -10.38 -14.35 -8.93
N LEU A 58 -10.47 -13.05 -9.20
CA LEU A 58 -9.35 -12.12 -9.02
C LEU A 58 -8.94 -12.02 -7.55
N VAL A 59 -9.87 -12.12 -6.59
CA VAL A 59 -9.53 -12.19 -5.17
C VAL A 59 -8.76 -13.48 -4.83
N LEU A 60 -9.10 -14.61 -5.44
CA LEU A 60 -8.33 -15.84 -5.25
C LEU A 60 -6.91 -15.69 -5.78
N VAL A 61 -6.73 -15.08 -6.96
CA VAL A 61 -5.40 -14.75 -7.51
C VAL A 61 -4.64 -13.82 -6.57
N LEU A 62 -5.30 -12.80 -6.02
CA LEU A 62 -4.69 -11.86 -5.08
C LEU A 62 -4.21 -12.56 -3.79
N LEU A 63 -5.02 -13.45 -3.22
CA LEU A 63 -4.66 -14.27 -2.06
C LEU A 63 -3.46 -15.18 -2.35
N LEU A 64 -3.42 -15.76 -3.54
CA LEU A 64 -2.30 -16.60 -3.98
C LEU A 64 -1.01 -15.78 -4.11
N LEU A 65 -1.07 -14.57 -4.66
CA LEU A 65 0.08 -13.65 -4.69
C LEU A 65 0.57 -13.28 -3.29
N VAL A 66 -0.35 -13.00 -2.36
CA VAL A 66 -0.01 -12.77 -0.94
C VAL A 66 0.74 -13.96 -0.36
N LEU A 67 0.23 -15.19 -0.55
CA LEU A 67 0.87 -16.41 -0.05
C LEU A 67 2.24 -16.67 -0.69
N TRP A 68 2.36 -16.50 -2.01
CA TRP A 68 3.62 -16.66 -2.72
C TRP A 68 4.67 -15.71 -2.17
N LEU A 69 4.40 -14.41 -2.22
CA LEU A 69 5.39 -13.40 -1.87
C LEU A 69 5.70 -13.49 -0.36
N SER A 70 4.71 -13.62 0.52
CA SER A 70 4.95 -13.73 1.97
C SER A 70 5.83 -14.92 2.34
N SER A 71 5.73 -16.04 1.62
CA SER A 71 6.58 -17.19 1.89
C SER A 71 8.07 -16.94 1.61
N ASP A 72 8.45 -16.01 0.73
CA ASP A 72 9.86 -15.60 0.58
C ASP A 72 10.35 -14.82 1.80
N TYR A 73 9.52 -13.93 2.34
CA TYR A 73 9.87 -13.16 3.55
C TYR A 73 9.96 -14.06 4.78
N ILE A 74 9.11 -15.09 4.88
CA ILE A 74 9.20 -16.10 5.94
C ILE A 74 10.53 -16.85 5.83
N LEU A 75 10.93 -17.25 4.61
CA LEU A 75 12.22 -17.91 4.41
C LEU A 75 13.39 -16.99 4.77
N ASP A 76 13.36 -15.71 4.38
CA ASP A 76 14.39 -14.74 4.76
C ASP A 76 14.44 -14.48 6.27
N PHE A 77 13.30 -14.54 6.95
CA PHE A 77 13.25 -14.48 8.42
C PHE A 77 13.87 -15.72 9.06
N LEU A 78 13.51 -16.92 8.61
CA LEU A 78 14.05 -18.19 9.11
C LEU A 78 15.56 -18.32 8.85
N ASN A 79 16.04 -17.78 7.73
CA ASN A 79 17.46 -17.78 7.36
C ASN A 79 18.26 -16.65 8.04
N GLY A 80 17.63 -15.80 8.86
CA GLY A 80 18.27 -14.66 9.52
C GLY A 80 18.69 -13.51 8.58
N SER A 81 18.34 -13.56 7.29
CA SER A 81 18.70 -12.56 6.28
C SER A 81 17.72 -11.38 6.20
N PHE A 82 16.55 -11.51 6.82
CA PHE A 82 15.45 -10.53 6.72
C PHE A 82 15.85 -9.11 7.08
N TYR A 83 16.57 -8.92 8.20
CA TYR A 83 16.98 -7.58 8.62
C TYR A 83 17.90 -6.93 7.59
N ILE A 84 18.92 -7.65 7.13
CA ILE A 84 19.92 -7.16 6.18
C ILE A 84 19.25 -6.79 4.86
N ARG A 85 18.35 -7.64 4.37
CA ARG A 85 17.71 -7.45 3.06
C ARG A 85 16.61 -6.39 3.07
N HIS A 86 15.77 -6.37 4.10
CA HIS A 86 14.55 -5.58 4.07
C HIS A 86 14.56 -4.36 5.00
N LEU A 87 15.31 -4.40 6.11
CA LEU A 87 15.19 -3.42 7.18
C LEU A 87 16.44 -2.55 7.38
N GLN A 88 17.62 -2.98 6.92
CA GLN A 88 18.88 -2.28 7.19
C GLN A 88 18.95 -0.92 6.49
N HIS A 89 18.49 -0.83 5.24
CA HIS A 89 18.55 0.42 4.49
C HIS A 89 17.35 1.31 4.83
N PRO A 90 17.55 2.55 5.33
CA PRO A 90 16.48 3.41 5.86
C PRO A 90 15.48 3.86 4.80
N ILE A 91 15.91 4.10 3.55
CA ILE A 91 14.99 4.45 2.45
C ILE A 91 14.19 3.23 1.97
N ASN A 92 14.86 2.14 1.62
CA ASN A 92 14.18 0.93 1.11
C ASN A 92 13.25 0.28 2.13
N SER A 93 13.54 0.39 3.42
CA SER A 93 12.67 -0.18 4.46
C SER A 93 11.34 0.57 4.62
N PHE A 94 11.19 1.77 4.06
CA PHE A 94 9.85 2.36 3.89
C PHE A 94 8.95 1.51 2.99
N SER A 95 9.52 0.75 2.05
CA SER A 95 8.77 -0.15 1.17
C SER A 95 8.01 -1.25 1.91
N VAL A 96 8.35 -1.56 3.17
CA VAL A 96 7.53 -2.44 4.02
C VAL A 96 6.08 -1.94 4.13
N GLY A 97 5.85 -0.61 4.01
CA GLY A 97 4.51 -0.03 3.99
C GLY A 97 3.63 -0.51 2.84
N THR A 98 4.20 -1.00 1.74
CA THR A 98 3.42 -1.60 0.66
C THR A 98 2.69 -2.86 1.13
N TRP A 99 3.27 -3.62 2.07
CA TRP A 99 2.64 -4.80 2.64
C TRP A 99 1.46 -4.46 3.54
N VAL A 100 1.62 -3.41 4.35
CA VAL A 100 0.54 -2.91 5.20
C VAL A 100 -0.66 -2.48 4.35
N ALA A 101 -0.39 -1.74 3.27
CA ALA A 101 -1.42 -1.35 2.32
C ALA A 101 -2.02 -2.55 1.57
N ALA A 102 -1.18 -3.47 1.09
CA ALA A 102 -1.58 -4.68 0.36
C ALA A 102 -2.55 -5.55 1.16
N LEU A 103 -2.24 -5.84 2.43
CA LEU A 103 -3.10 -6.65 3.28
C LEU A 103 -4.43 -5.95 3.59
N SER A 104 -4.42 -4.62 3.82
CA SER A 104 -5.64 -3.83 3.97
C SER A 104 -6.57 -3.95 2.76
N VAL A 105 -6.05 -3.72 1.54
CA VAL A 105 -6.86 -3.79 0.32
C VAL A 105 -7.26 -5.21 -0.05
N THR A 106 -6.46 -6.20 0.32
CA THR A 106 -6.82 -7.62 0.18
C THR A 106 -8.01 -7.96 1.08
N ALA A 107 -7.98 -7.56 2.36
CA ALA A 107 -9.10 -7.77 3.27
C ALA A 107 -10.38 -7.09 2.78
N LEU A 108 -10.29 -5.86 2.25
CA LEU A 108 -11.40 -5.15 1.61
C LEU A 108 -11.94 -5.87 0.37
N SER A 109 -11.04 -6.44 -0.43
CA SER A 109 -11.40 -7.21 -1.63
C SER A 109 -12.16 -8.48 -1.27
N ILE A 110 -11.75 -9.18 -0.20
CA ILE A 110 -12.44 -10.37 0.31
C ILE A 110 -13.88 -10.03 0.74
N ILE A 111 -14.09 -9.01 1.56
CA ILE A 111 -15.46 -8.67 1.99
C ILE A 111 -16.34 -8.15 0.86
N THR A 112 -15.74 -7.60 -0.20
CA THR A 112 -16.45 -7.11 -1.37
C THR A 112 -16.92 -8.27 -2.26
N TRP A 113 -16.03 -9.21 -2.57
CA TRP A 113 -16.27 -10.23 -3.61
C TRP A 113 -16.52 -11.64 -3.07
N LEU A 114 -16.10 -11.92 -1.84
CA LEU A 114 -16.23 -13.21 -1.16
C LEU A 114 -16.78 -13.04 0.27
N PRO A 115 -17.98 -12.44 0.46
CA PRO A 115 -18.51 -12.12 1.79
C PRO A 115 -18.69 -13.35 2.69
N ALA A 116 -18.87 -14.54 2.12
CA ALA A 116 -18.97 -15.81 2.85
C ALA A 116 -17.73 -16.13 3.70
N VAL A 117 -16.54 -15.63 3.31
CA VAL A 117 -15.28 -15.82 4.05
C VAL A 117 -14.82 -14.55 4.77
N LYS A 118 -15.78 -13.71 5.19
CA LYS A 118 -15.50 -12.52 6.03
C LYS A 118 -14.61 -12.80 7.27
N PRO A 119 -14.67 -13.96 7.95
CA PRO A 119 -13.72 -14.27 9.03
C PRO A 119 -12.25 -14.24 8.59
N LEU A 120 -11.94 -14.70 7.37
CA LEU A 120 -10.59 -14.63 6.81
C LEU A 120 -10.13 -13.19 6.62
N ALA A 121 -11.01 -12.31 6.13
CA ALA A 121 -10.70 -10.89 5.97
C ALA A 121 -10.39 -10.21 7.31
N ARG A 122 -11.16 -10.55 8.36
CA ARG A 122 -10.90 -10.05 9.73
C ARG A 122 -9.56 -10.56 10.26
N PHE A 123 -9.28 -11.86 10.09
CA PHE A 123 -7.99 -12.45 10.48
C PHE A 123 -6.81 -11.75 9.79
N LEU A 124 -6.87 -11.58 8.46
CA LEU A 124 -5.84 -10.89 7.70
C LEU A 124 -5.64 -9.44 8.15
N PHE A 125 -6.73 -8.71 8.42
CA PHE A 125 -6.60 -7.36 8.95
C PHE A 125 -6.00 -7.34 10.35
N THR A 126 -6.37 -8.27 11.24
CA THR A 126 -5.77 -8.34 12.58
C THR A 126 -4.26 -8.57 12.49
N LEU A 127 -3.81 -9.49 11.62
CA LEU A 127 -2.38 -9.65 11.31
C LEU A 127 -1.78 -8.35 10.77
N ASN A 128 -2.51 -7.66 9.90
CA ASN A 128 -2.06 -6.40 9.32
C ASN A 128 -1.93 -5.28 10.36
N CYS A 129 -2.76 -5.24 11.40
CA CYS A 129 -2.60 -4.30 12.51
C CYS A 129 -1.29 -4.54 13.25
N PHE A 130 -0.93 -5.80 13.54
CA PHE A 130 0.36 -6.13 14.16
C PHE A 130 1.53 -5.71 13.27
N LEU A 131 1.44 -6.00 11.97
CA LEU A 131 2.43 -5.54 10.99
C LEU A 131 2.51 -4.01 10.93
N GLY A 132 1.36 -3.33 10.97
CA GLY A 132 1.25 -1.88 10.98
C GLY A 132 1.93 -1.25 12.20
N VAL A 133 1.73 -1.81 13.39
CA VAL A 133 2.41 -1.36 14.61
C VAL A 133 3.94 -1.52 14.49
N ALA A 134 4.41 -2.70 14.04
CA ALA A 134 5.84 -2.92 13.80
C ALA A 134 6.41 -1.95 12.74
N TYR A 135 5.64 -1.69 11.68
CA TYR A 135 6.01 -0.75 10.64
C TYR A 135 6.07 0.70 11.14
N LEU A 136 5.19 1.12 12.06
CA LEU A 136 5.26 2.45 12.66
C LEU A 136 6.58 2.67 13.41
N SER A 137 7.04 1.69 14.20
CA SER A 137 8.34 1.77 14.88
C SER A 137 9.49 1.91 13.88
N LEU A 138 9.47 1.12 12.81
CA LEU A 138 10.45 1.20 11.72
C LEU A 138 10.43 2.58 11.04
N LEU A 139 9.23 3.12 10.84
CA LEU A 139 9.00 4.38 10.17
C LEU A 139 9.56 5.56 10.97
N PHE A 140 9.30 5.65 12.27
CA PHE A 140 9.87 6.71 13.11
C PHE A 140 11.40 6.67 13.12
N ARG A 141 11.98 5.47 13.23
CA ARG A 141 13.44 5.28 13.12
C ARG A 141 13.97 5.81 11.79
N ASN A 142 13.32 5.45 10.68
CA ASN A 142 13.76 5.85 9.35
C ASN A 142 13.63 7.35 9.10
N TYR A 143 12.51 7.97 9.48
CA TYR A 143 12.35 9.43 9.38
C TYR A 143 13.42 10.16 10.20
N SER A 144 13.64 9.75 11.44
CA SER A 144 14.69 10.33 12.31
C SER A 144 16.07 10.24 11.64
N TYR A 145 16.41 9.08 11.08
CA TYR A 145 17.69 8.87 10.39
C TYR A 145 17.84 9.72 9.12
N VAL A 146 16.76 9.87 8.35
CA VAL A 146 16.77 10.68 7.12
C VAL A 146 16.97 12.16 7.44
N PHE A 147 16.28 12.69 8.46
CA PHE A 147 16.42 14.10 8.86
C PHE A 147 17.80 14.42 9.45
N GLN A 148 18.43 13.46 10.15
CA GLN A 148 19.76 13.67 10.73
C GLN A 148 20.91 13.56 9.72
N LYS A 149 20.70 12.92 8.56
CA LYS A 149 21.78 12.63 7.59
C LYS A 149 21.44 13.19 6.20
N PRO A 150 21.92 14.40 5.84
CA PRO A 150 21.65 15.03 4.54
C PRO A 150 22.03 14.17 3.32
N GLY A 151 23.06 13.33 3.45
CA GLY A 151 23.46 12.40 2.38
C GLY A 151 22.39 11.35 2.04
N ILE A 152 21.50 11.02 2.98
CA ILE A 152 20.40 10.07 2.77
C ILE A 152 19.21 10.74 2.08
N ILE A 153 18.96 12.02 2.35
CA ILE A 153 17.91 12.81 1.69
C ILE A 153 18.08 12.75 0.17
N ARG A 154 19.32 12.79 -0.33
CA ARG A 154 19.62 12.68 -1.77
C ARG A 154 19.15 11.37 -2.42
N LYS A 155 18.94 10.31 -1.63
CA LYS A 155 18.43 9.01 -2.09
C LYS A 155 16.92 8.87 -1.91
N ALA A 156 16.25 9.88 -1.33
CA ALA A 156 14.83 9.83 -1.08
C ALA A 156 14.02 9.80 -2.39
N ASN A 157 12.91 9.07 -2.36
CA ASN A 157 11.97 8.94 -3.47
C ASN A 157 10.58 8.65 -2.89
N GLY A 158 9.56 8.51 -3.75
CA GLY A 158 8.17 8.37 -3.33
C GLY A 158 7.87 7.27 -2.32
N VAL A 159 8.73 6.27 -2.12
CA VAL A 159 8.54 5.23 -1.08
C VAL A 159 8.44 5.83 0.33
N VAL A 160 9.02 7.00 0.60
CA VAL A 160 8.91 7.65 1.92
C VAL A 160 7.47 7.99 2.28
N LEU A 161 6.57 8.12 1.28
CA LEU A 161 5.15 8.42 1.49
C LEU A 161 4.32 7.17 1.86
N LEU A 162 4.91 5.97 1.83
CA LEU A 162 4.21 4.73 2.15
C LEU A 162 3.75 4.67 3.61
N GLY A 163 4.34 5.47 4.50
CA GLY A 163 3.83 5.66 5.86
C GLY A 163 2.39 6.14 5.91
N CYS A 164 2.10 7.20 5.14
CA CYS A 164 0.75 7.73 5.00
C CYS A 164 -0.18 6.70 4.36
N VAL A 165 0.23 6.12 3.22
CA VAL A 165 -0.60 5.13 2.51
C VAL A 165 -0.95 3.93 3.40
N ALA A 166 0.03 3.43 4.16
CA ALA A 166 -0.16 2.34 5.12
C ALA A 166 -1.16 2.71 6.23
N SER A 167 -0.98 3.84 6.91
CA SER A 167 -1.86 4.26 8.01
C SER A 167 -3.29 4.46 7.52
N GLN A 168 -3.46 5.15 6.38
CA GLN A 168 -4.77 5.40 5.79
C GLN A 168 -5.45 4.11 5.33
N SER A 169 -4.69 3.13 4.80
CA SER A 169 -5.25 1.85 4.38
C SER A 169 -5.86 1.06 5.56
N ILE A 170 -5.22 1.11 6.74
CA ILE A 170 -5.72 0.44 7.96
C ILE A 170 -7.02 1.10 8.40
N VAL A 171 -7.11 2.42 8.38
CA VAL A 171 -8.34 3.15 8.75
C VAL A 171 -9.49 2.76 7.82
N ILE A 172 -9.26 2.73 6.50
CA ILE A 172 -10.30 2.35 5.53
C ILE A 172 -10.74 0.91 5.75
N ALA A 173 -9.80 -0.04 5.82
CA ALA A 173 -10.13 -1.44 6.00
C ALA A 173 -10.83 -1.69 7.36
N GLY A 174 -10.38 -1.01 8.42
CA GLY A 174 -10.98 -1.05 9.75
C GLY A 174 -12.45 -0.66 9.74
N ASN A 175 -12.75 0.53 9.25
CA ASN A 175 -14.13 1.04 9.22
C ASN A 175 -15.07 0.24 8.32
N ASN A 176 -14.55 -0.56 7.37
CA ASN A 176 -15.37 -1.44 6.52
C ASN A 176 -15.54 -2.86 7.07
N LEU A 177 -14.59 -3.35 7.88
CA LEU A 177 -14.60 -4.72 8.42
C LEU A 177 -15.38 -4.86 9.74
N TRP A 178 -15.36 -3.81 10.57
CA TRP A 178 -16.06 -3.74 11.84
C TRP A 178 -17.15 -2.69 11.81
N VAL A 179 -18.30 -3.04 12.42
CA VAL A 179 -19.41 -2.10 12.62
C VAL A 179 -19.01 -0.96 13.55
N LYS A 180 -18.11 -1.23 14.52
CA LYS A 180 -17.58 -0.26 15.48
C LYS A 180 -16.06 -0.33 15.53
N PHE A 181 -15.39 0.14 14.48
CA PHE A 181 -13.95 0.36 14.55
C PHE A 181 -13.67 1.59 15.44
N PRO A 182 -12.67 1.56 16.35
CA PRO A 182 -12.46 2.67 17.28
C PRO A 182 -12.22 4.01 16.57
N SER A 183 -13.11 4.97 16.79
CA SER A 183 -13.06 6.29 16.14
C SER A 183 -11.80 7.07 16.53
N LEU A 184 -11.37 6.97 17.80
CA LEU A 184 -10.14 7.59 18.29
C LEU A 184 -8.91 7.05 17.55
N VAL A 185 -8.82 5.72 17.37
CA VAL A 185 -7.71 5.09 16.61
C VAL A 185 -7.71 5.56 15.16
N SER A 186 -8.90 5.64 14.54
CA SER A 186 -9.04 6.17 13.18
C SER A 186 -8.52 7.61 13.08
N LEU A 187 -8.96 8.48 13.99
CA LEU A 187 -8.55 9.88 14.02
C LEU A 187 -7.04 10.02 14.21
N CYS A 188 -6.45 9.29 15.16
CA CYS A 188 -5.01 9.29 15.40
C CYS A 188 -4.22 8.84 14.16
N LEU A 189 -4.65 7.76 13.49
CA LEU A 189 -3.99 7.26 12.28
C LEU A 189 -4.17 8.20 11.08
N ILE A 190 -5.30 8.91 10.99
CA ILE A 190 -5.53 9.94 9.97
C ILE A 190 -4.58 11.12 10.17
N ILE A 191 -4.54 11.68 11.39
CA ILE A 191 -3.65 12.80 11.73
C ILE A 191 -2.19 12.40 11.50
N LEU A 192 -1.80 11.21 11.98
CA LEU A 192 -0.47 10.66 11.74
C LEU A 192 -0.19 10.57 10.24
N GLY A 193 -1.09 10.00 9.43
CA GLY A 193 -0.91 9.89 7.99
C GLY A 193 -0.73 11.24 7.30
N ILE A 194 -1.42 12.29 7.72
CA ILE A 194 -1.23 13.66 7.21
C ILE A 194 0.17 14.17 7.56
N LEU A 195 0.61 14.00 8.81
CA LEU A 195 1.97 14.40 9.23
C LEU A 195 3.06 13.64 8.45
N LEU A 196 2.87 12.34 8.23
CA LEU A 196 3.79 11.52 7.43
C LEU A 196 3.82 11.94 5.97
N TYR A 197 2.67 12.31 5.41
CA TYR A 197 2.59 12.85 4.05
C TYR A 197 3.38 14.16 3.93
N ILE A 198 3.13 15.12 4.82
CA ILE A 198 3.87 16.40 4.83
C ILE A 198 5.37 16.15 5.00
N GLY A 199 5.76 15.34 5.99
CA GLY A 199 7.16 15.00 6.22
C GLY A 199 7.82 14.31 5.02
N GLY A 200 7.12 13.40 4.35
CA GLY A 200 7.62 12.73 3.15
C GLY A 200 7.78 13.69 1.96
N ILE A 201 6.82 14.60 1.74
CA ILE A 201 6.91 15.63 0.71
C ILE A 201 8.07 16.58 1.01
N LEU A 202 8.27 16.99 2.26
CA LEU A 202 9.41 17.84 2.64
C LEU A 202 10.75 17.15 2.37
N ILE A 203 10.88 15.85 2.65
CA ILE A 203 12.09 15.07 2.33
C ILE A 203 12.31 15.01 0.81
N ILE A 204 11.27 14.74 0.03
CA ILE A 204 11.35 14.68 -1.45
C ILE A 204 11.72 16.06 -2.01
N ALA A 205 11.10 17.13 -1.51
CA ALA A 205 11.42 18.50 -1.90
C ALA A 205 12.87 18.87 -1.52
N GLY A 206 13.30 18.48 -0.32
CA GLY A 206 14.66 18.65 0.16
C GLY A 206 15.69 17.97 -0.76
N ARG A 207 15.39 16.78 -1.30
CA ARG A 207 16.25 16.14 -2.32
C ARG A 207 16.45 17.04 -3.54
N TYR A 208 15.39 17.66 -4.06
CA TYR A 208 15.46 18.47 -5.27
C TYR A 208 16.18 19.80 -5.10
N GLN A 209 16.32 20.29 -3.87
CA GLN A 209 17.19 21.44 -3.59
C GLN A 209 18.68 21.13 -3.84
N TYR A 210 19.09 19.86 -3.81
CA TYR A 210 20.47 19.43 -4.02
C TYR A 210 20.78 18.89 -5.43
N GLU A 211 19.77 18.65 -6.27
CA GLU A 211 19.94 18.12 -7.63
C GLU A 211 19.79 19.23 -8.69
N LYS A 212 20.69 19.27 -9.68
CA LYS A 212 20.56 20.17 -10.83
C LYS A 212 19.36 19.77 -11.69
N GLN A 213 18.58 20.74 -12.18
CA GLN A 213 17.34 20.54 -12.94
C GLN A 213 17.47 19.58 -14.13
N GLU A 214 18.57 19.63 -14.88
CA GLU A 214 18.82 18.73 -16.01
C GLU A 214 18.95 17.25 -15.62
N LYS A 215 19.40 16.97 -14.39
CA LYS A 215 19.46 15.60 -13.83
C LYS A 215 18.11 15.14 -13.29
N ILE A 216 17.20 16.06 -12.92
CA ILE A 216 15.89 15.72 -12.34
C ILE A 216 15.02 14.98 -13.36
N LEU A 217 14.92 15.51 -14.58
CA LEU A 217 14.11 14.90 -15.65
C LEU A 217 14.66 13.54 -16.09
N LYS A 218 16.00 13.39 -16.10
CA LYS A 218 16.66 12.14 -16.47
C LYS A 218 16.63 11.08 -15.36
N ASN A 219 16.52 11.48 -14.09
CA ASN A 219 16.60 10.58 -12.93
C ASN A 219 15.32 10.58 -12.08
N TRP A 220 14.15 10.84 -12.67
CA TRP A 220 12.88 10.74 -11.97
C TRP A 220 12.57 9.27 -11.62
N PRO A 221 12.61 8.86 -10.34
CA PRO A 221 12.36 7.47 -9.99
C PRO A 221 10.88 7.13 -10.20
N ASN A 222 10.59 5.96 -10.79
CA ASN A 222 9.22 5.47 -10.97
C ASN A 222 8.41 5.44 -9.68
N THR A 223 9.05 5.23 -8.53
CA THR A 223 8.39 5.25 -7.22
C THR A 223 7.81 6.61 -6.83
N ASN A 224 8.19 7.70 -7.47
CA ASN A 224 7.56 9.00 -7.26
C ASN A 224 6.09 9.04 -7.73
N THR A 225 5.64 8.09 -8.54
CA THR A 225 4.20 7.90 -8.84
C THR A 225 3.35 7.72 -7.57
N ILE A 226 3.96 7.27 -6.45
CA ILE A 226 3.31 7.17 -5.14
C ILE A 226 2.82 8.54 -4.65
N ILE A 227 3.43 9.66 -5.07
CA ILE A 227 2.95 11.01 -4.73
C ILE A 227 1.48 11.17 -5.15
N HIS A 228 1.16 10.85 -6.40
CA HIS A 228 -0.22 10.90 -6.89
C HIS A 228 -1.13 9.93 -6.12
N GLY A 229 -0.67 8.70 -5.88
CA GLY A 229 -1.44 7.72 -5.11
C GLY A 229 -1.76 8.16 -3.69
N ALA A 230 -0.80 8.76 -2.98
CA ALA A 230 -0.97 9.24 -1.62
C ALA A 230 -1.98 10.40 -1.53
N ILE A 231 -1.97 11.32 -2.51
CA ILE A 231 -2.98 12.38 -2.62
C ILE A 231 -4.37 11.78 -2.81
N SER A 232 -4.53 10.85 -3.76
CA SER A 232 -5.82 10.23 -4.06
C SER A 232 -6.43 9.52 -2.86
N ILE A 233 -5.61 8.81 -2.08
CA ILE A 233 -6.06 8.08 -0.88
C ILE A 233 -6.42 9.05 0.26
N THR A 234 -5.63 10.13 0.43
CA THR A 234 -5.91 11.13 1.47
C THR A 234 -7.19 11.91 1.18
N ALA A 235 -7.40 12.30 -0.09
CA ALA A 235 -8.62 12.98 -0.54
C ALA A 235 -9.88 12.12 -0.37
N TRP A 236 -9.75 10.79 -0.50
CA TRP A 236 -10.86 9.85 -0.35
C TRP A 236 -11.48 9.85 1.06
N GLN A 237 -10.68 10.09 2.10
CA GLN A 237 -11.12 9.96 3.49
C GLN A 237 -11.75 11.21 4.11
N GLN A 238 -11.72 12.37 3.45
CA GLN A 238 -12.14 13.61 4.10
C GLN A 238 -13.67 13.84 4.04
N PRO A 239 -14.24 14.51 5.07
CA PRO A 239 -15.62 15.01 5.02
C PRO A 239 -15.85 15.90 3.79
N PRO A 240 -17.11 16.07 3.32
CA PRO A 240 -17.42 16.79 2.09
C PRO A 240 -16.78 18.19 1.99
N ALA A 241 -16.71 18.92 3.11
CA ALA A 241 -16.16 20.28 3.18
C ALA A 241 -14.66 20.37 2.80
N PHE A 242 -13.91 19.29 2.96
CA PHE A 242 -12.47 19.25 2.74
C PHE A 242 -12.08 18.66 1.36
N ARG A 243 -13.03 18.00 0.66
CA ARG A 243 -12.83 17.51 -0.73
C ARG A 243 -12.50 18.64 -1.71
N LEU A 244 -12.92 19.88 -1.42
CA LEU A 244 -12.71 21.05 -2.28
C LEU A 244 -11.28 21.59 -2.27
N ILE A 245 -10.51 21.39 -1.19
CA ILE A 245 -9.18 22.00 -1.03
C ILE A 245 -8.09 21.24 -1.81
N LEU A 246 -8.27 19.94 -2.06
CA LEU A 246 -7.30 19.13 -2.83
C LEU A 246 -7.55 19.16 -4.35
N ILE A 247 -8.77 19.46 -4.79
CA ILE A 247 -9.08 19.65 -6.21
C ILE A 247 -8.45 20.96 -6.74
N SER A 248 -8.33 21.98 -5.88
CA SER A 248 -7.75 23.28 -6.22
C SER A 248 -6.21 23.34 -6.21
N LEU A 249 -5.53 22.30 -5.72
CA LEU A 249 -4.06 22.19 -5.76
C LEU A 249 -3.54 21.42 -6.99
N HIS A 250 -4.41 21.07 -7.94
CA HIS A 250 -4.02 20.45 -9.20
C HIS A 250 -3.48 21.52 -10.17
N PRO A 251 -2.20 21.51 -10.56
CA PRO A 251 -1.61 22.57 -11.41
C PRO A 251 -2.01 22.45 -12.89
N PHE A 252 -2.82 21.45 -13.24
CA PHE A 252 -3.45 21.34 -14.56
C PHE A 252 -4.94 21.57 -14.42
N GLY A 253 -5.36 22.79 -14.72
CA GLY A 253 -6.75 23.13 -14.91
C GLY A 253 -7.34 22.29 -16.04
N SER A 254 -8.28 21.41 -15.70
CA SER A 254 -9.36 21.08 -16.61
C SER A 254 -10.62 20.81 -15.81
N SER A 255 -11.60 21.67 -16.03
CA SER A 255 -12.95 21.73 -15.48
C SER A 255 -13.84 20.52 -15.82
N HIS A 256 -13.26 19.39 -16.23
CA HIS A 256 -13.97 18.16 -16.58
C HIS A 256 -13.87 17.04 -15.54
N LEU A 257 -13.06 17.20 -14.48
CA LEU A 257 -12.98 16.23 -13.39
C LEU A 257 -14.02 16.46 -12.27
N SER A 258 -14.73 17.59 -12.32
CA SER A 258 -15.76 17.99 -11.34
C SER A 258 -16.98 17.05 -11.31
N TYR A 259 -17.18 16.24 -12.36
CA TYR A 259 -18.25 15.23 -12.44
C TYR A 259 -17.81 13.81 -12.00
N TRP A 260 -16.53 13.59 -11.67
CA TRP A 260 -16.02 12.23 -11.49
C TRP A 260 -16.25 11.62 -10.09
N PHE A 261 -16.72 12.40 -9.11
CA PHE A 261 -16.89 11.90 -7.73
C PHE A 261 -18.11 12.43 -6.95
N VAL A 262 -19.04 13.11 -7.63
CA VAL A 262 -20.34 13.51 -7.08
C VAL A 262 -21.41 12.73 -7.83
N LEU A 263 -21.80 11.56 -7.31
CA LEU A 263 -23.11 10.92 -7.48
C LEU A 263 -23.10 9.59 -6.69
N ARG A 264 -23.12 9.73 -5.36
CA ARG A 264 -23.98 8.99 -4.42
C ARG A 264 -23.91 9.70 -3.08
#